data_AF-A0AAD7EBZ7-F1
#
_entry.id   AF-A0AAD7EBZ7-F1
#
_cell.length_a   1.000
_cell.length_b   1.000
_cell.length_c   1.000
_cell.angle_alpha   90.00
_cell.angle_beta   90.00
_cell.angle_gamma   90.00
#
_symmetry.space_group_name_H-M   'P 1'
#
loop_
_entity.id
_entity.type
_entity.pdbx_description
1 polymer ?
#
loop_
_entity_poly.entity_id
_entity_poly.type
_entity_poly.pdbx_seq_one_letter_code
_entity_poly.pdbx_strand_id
1 'polypeptide(L)'
;MKFTPTTILLSTLLTAPLALSKICQGSECVALYSGTGCQRTTQPTNYVPTCNSPCYQYSSIDSVWVTGSAIEGTDCHIFSDPNCQYEILDTGNQLGESVLICPGLRV
;
A
#
# COMPACT_ATOMS: atom_id res chain seq x y z
N MET A 1 -9.16 -54.30 35.06
CA MET A 1 -9.32 -52.84 34.85
C MET A 1 -8.75 -52.52 33.47
N LYS A 2 -9.59 -52.11 32.52
CA LYS A 2 -9.20 -51.81 31.13
C LYS A 2 -8.83 -50.33 31.04
N PHE A 3 -7.62 -50.02 30.60
CA PHE A 3 -7.17 -48.65 30.30
C PHE A 3 -7.47 -48.33 28.83
N THR A 4 -8.30 -47.32 28.60
CA THR A 4 -8.57 -46.75 27.27
C THR A 4 -7.59 -45.59 27.06
N PRO A 5 -6.82 -45.52 25.96
CA PRO A 5 -6.00 -44.36 25.68
C PRO A 5 -6.86 -43.23 25.12
N THR A 6 -6.94 -42.12 25.84
CA THR A 6 -7.60 -40.89 25.40
C THR A 6 -6.69 -40.16 24.41
N THR A 7 -7.11 -40.09 23.16
CA THR A 7 -6.45 -39.39 22.07
C THR A 7 -6.38 -37.89 22.37
N ILE A 8 -5.16 -37.35 22.51
CA ILE A 8 -4.92 -35.91 22.65
C ILE A 8 -5.03 -35.30 21.26
N LEU A 9 -6.11 -34.53 21.02
CA LEU A 9 -6.27 -33.71 19.83
C LEU A 9 -5.28 -32.55 19.91
N LEU A 10 -4.16 -32.67 19.19
CA LEU A 10 -3.17 -31.63 19.02
C LEU A 10 -3.79 -30.55 18.12
N SER A 11 -4.44 -29.56 18.73
CA SER A 11 -5.01 -28.40 18.04
C SER A 11 -3.86 -27.63 17.36
N THR A 12 -3.82 -27.69 16.04
CA THR A 12 -2.92 -26.90 15.21
C THR A 12 -3.20 -25.42 15.45
N LEU A 13 -2.32 -24.75 16.19
CA LEU A 13 -2.29 -23.29 16.24
C LEU A 13 -2.02 -22.80 14.82
N LEU A 14 -3.08 -22.33 14.15
CA LEU A 14 -3.01 -21.62 12.90
C LEU A 14 -2.29 -20.29 13.17
N THR A 15 -0.96 -20.26 13.05
CA THR A 15 -0.18 -19.03 13.10
C THR A 15 -0.56 -18.20 11.88
N ALA A 16 -1.55 -17.31 12.05
CA ALA A 16 -1.84 -16.28 11.08
C ALA A 16 -0.58 -15.41 10.93
N PRO A 17 -0.05 -15.23 9.71
CA PRO A 17 1.06 -14.31 9.52
C PRO A 17 0.58 -12.92 9.96
N LEU A 18 1.27 -12.34 10.94
CA LEU A 18 1.15 -10.92 11.26
C LEU A 18 1.47 -10.16 9.98
N ALA A 19 0.45 -9.60 9.34
CA ALA A 19 0.65 -8.66 8.25
C ALA A 19 1.38 -7.46 8.84
N LEU A 20 2.72 -7.44 8.72
CA LEU A 20 3.48 -6.24 8.97
C LEU A 20 2.95 -5.21 7.98
N SER A 21 2.21 -4.23 8.50
CA SER A 21 1.87 -3.04 7.74
C SER A 21 3.19 -2.43 7.30
N LYS A 22 3.54 -2.58 6.04
CA LYS A 22 4.79 -2.08 5.50
C LYS A 22 4.63 -0.57 5.38
N ILE A 23 5.24 0.15 6.31
CA ILE A 23 5.27 1.61 6.29
C ILE A 23 6.34 2.02 5.29
N CYS A 24 6.01 2.97 4.42
CA CYS A 24 6.98 3.65 3.57
C CYS A 24 8.08 4.30 4.42
N GLN A 25 9.31 3.79 4.35
CA GLN A 25 10.46 4.30 5.10
C GLN A 25 11.74 4.31 4.25
N GLY A 26 12.14 5.51 3.81
CA GLY A 26 13.51 5.82 3.35
C GLY A 26 13.99 5.19 2.03
N SER A 27 13.24 4.25 1.45
CA SER A 27 13.44 3.72 0.10
C SER A 27 12.30 4.15 -0.82
N GLU A 28 12.47 3.91 -2.12
CA GLU A 28 11.38 4.01 -3.09
C GLU A 28 10.16 3.24 -2.59
N CYS A 29 9.03 3.92 -2.45
CA CYS A 29 7.77 3.30 -2.10
C CYS A 29 6.58 4.25 -2.22
N VAL A 30 5.41 3.65 -2.34
CA VAL A 30 4.11 4.31 -2.30
C VAL A 30 3.18 3.64 -1.32
N ALA A 31 2.49 4.45 -0.53
CA ALA A 31 1.45 4.03 0.40
C ALA A 31 0.15 4.77 0.06
N LEU A 32 -0.91 4.00 -0.22
CA LEU A 32 -2.23 4.51 -0.59
C LEU A 32 -3.14 4.50 0.64
N TYR A 33 -3.86 5.60 0.83
CA TYR A 33 -4.79 5.76 1.93
C TYR A 33 -6.20 6.01 1.40
N SER A 34 -7.14 5.24 1.93
CA SER A 34 -8.58 5.49 1.80
C SER A 34 -9.06 6.31 2.99
N GLY A 35 -9.92 7.29 2.76
CA GLY A 35 -10.44 8.14 3.81
C GLY A 35 -11.06 9.41 3.26
N THR A 36 -11.05 10.45 4.08
CA THR A 36 -11.47 11.81 3.70
C THR A 36 -10.49 12.80 4.29
N GLY A 37 -10.17 13.85 3.54
CA GLY A 37 -9.42 15.00 4.05
C GLY A 37 -7.92 14.90 3.87
N CYS A 38 -7.46 14.05 2.96
CA CYS A 38 -6.05 13.88 2.60
C CYS A 38 -5.13 13.69 3.80
N GLN A 39 -5.31 12.58 4.51
CA GLN A 39 -4.57 12.30 5.72
C GLN A 39 -3.74 11.02 5.61
N ARG A 40 -2.50 11.10 6.12
CA ARG A 40 -1.67 9.93 6.35
C ARG A 40 -2.17 9.19 7.59
N THR A 41 -2.97 8.15 7.41
CA THR A 41 -3.39 7.30 8.54
C THR A 41 -2.24 6.35 8.94
N THR A 42 -2.37 5.71 10.10
CA THR A 42 -1.35 4.78 10.62
C THR A 42 -1.25 3.48 9.82
N GLN A 43 -2.26 3.16 9.00
CA GLN A 43 -2.31 1.95 8.20
C GLN A 43 -2.72 2.28 6.76
N PRO A 44 -1.79 2.15 5.79
CA PRO A 44 -2.17 2.31 4.40
C PRO A 44 -3.11 1.20 3.97
N THR A 45 -4.08 1.55 3.13
CA THR A 45 -5.00 0.61 2.48
C THR A 45 -4.23 -0.30 1.53
N ASN A 46 -3.13 0.19 0.97
CA ASN A 46 -2.22 -0.60 0.13
C ASN A 46 -0.81 -0.03 0.12
N TYR A 47 0.15 -0.92 -0.07
CA TYR A 47 1.56 -0.60 -0.16
C TYR A 47 2.10 -1.10 -1.51
N VAL A 48 2.67 -0.19 -2.29
CA VAL A 48 3.27 -0.46 -3.59
C VAL A 48 4.76 -0.14 -3.52
N PRO A 49 5.65 -1.13 -3.66
CA PRO A 49 7.08 -0.89 -3.44
C PRO A 49 7.74 -0.02 -4.49
N THR A 50 7.40 -0.06 -5.78
CA THR A 50 8.22 0.65 -6.80
C THR A 50 7.49 1.17 -8.03
N CYS A 51 6.16 1.23 -8.06
CA CYS A 51 5.40 1.76 -9.22
C CYS A 51 5.88 1.30 -10.63
N ASN A 52 6.48 0.11 -10.72
CA ASN A 52 7.07 -0.41 -11.95
C ASN A 52 6.05 -1.06 -12.91
N SER A 53 4.80 -1.24 -12.49
CA SER A 53 3.72 -1.65 -13.39
C SER A 53 3.27 -0.48 -14.26
N PRO A 54 3.10 -0.69 -15.58
CA PRO A 54 2.63 0.37 -16.47
C PRO A 54 1.16 0.78 -16.22
N CYS A 55 0.43 0.03 -15.38
CA CYS A 55 -0.98 0.27 -15.12
C CYS A 55 -1.34 -0.07 -13.68
N TYR A 56 -1.13 0.88 -12.76
CA TYR A 56 -1.63 0.75 -11.40
C TYR A 56 -3.09 1.16 -11.34
N GLN A 57 -3.94 0.25 -10.86
CA GLN A 57 -5.38 0.45 -10.88
C GLN A 57 -5.90 0.62 -9.46
N TYR A 58 -6.66 1.70 -9.25
CA TYR A 58 -7.35 1.95 -7.99
C TYR A 58 -8.69 2.63 -8.26
N SER A 59 -9.75 2.14 -7.61
CA SER A 59 -11.10 2.69 -7.82
C SER A 59 -11.26 4.10 -7.25
N SER A 60 -10.60 4.38 -6.13
CA SER A 60 -10.58 5.70 -5.49
C SER A 60 -9.42 5.80 -4.50
N ILE A 61 -8.86 6.99 -4.36
CA ILE A 61 -7.76 7.28 -3.44
C ILE A 61 -8.05 8.63 -2.78
N ASP A 62 -7.91 8.70 -1.46
CA ASP A 62 -7.99 9.97 -0.72
C ASP A 62 -6.63 10.66 -0.70
N SER A 63 -5.59 9.89 -0.34
CA SER A 63 -4.23 10.40 -0.33
C SER A 63 -3.19 9.32 -0.63
N VAL A 64 -2.05 9.78 -1.15
CA VAL A 64 -0.91 8.94 -1.48
C VAL A 64 0.34 9.50 -0.85
N TRP A 65 1.01 8.68 -0.04
CA TRP A 65 2.34 8.98 0.45
C TRP A 65 3.37 8.34 -0.47
N VAL A 66 4.18 9.18 -1.10
CA VAL A 66 5.24 8.78 -2.03
C VAL A 66 6.56 9.10 -1.37
N THR A 67 7.53 8.19 -1.44
CA THR A 67 8.89 8.41 -0.94
C THR A 67 9.87 8.02 -2.01
N GLY A 68 10.69 8.98 -2.43
CA GLY A 68 11.86 8.73 -3.25
C GLY A 68 13.13 8.64 -2.42
N SER A 69 14.18 8.07 -3.01
CA SER A 69 15.53 8.11 -2.45
C SER A 69 16.36 9.20 -3.14
N ALA A 70 17.56 9.48 -2.63
CA ALA A 70 18.46 10.48 -3.24
C ALA A 70 19.01 10.07 -4.62
N ILE A 71 18.90 8.78 -4.98
CA ILE A 71 19.47 8.19 -6.20
C ILE A 71 18.42 7.64 -7.16
N GLU A 72 17.33 7.12 -6.61
CA GLU A 72 16.23 6.51 -7.34
C GLU A 72 14.93 7.23 -6.94
N GLY A 73 14.20 7.71 -7.95
CA GLY A 73 13.01 8.52 -7.76
C GLY A 73 11.76 7.68 -7.97
N THR A 74 10.71 7.99 -7.21
CA THR A 74 9.45 7.27 -7.29
C THR A 74 8.44 8.07 -8.10
N ASP A 75 8.07 7.52 -9.25
CA ASP A 75 7.12 8.11 -10.19
C ASP A 75 5.99 7.11 -10.48
N CYS A 76 4.75 7.52 -10.24
CA CYS A 76 3.59 6.65 -10.24
C CYS A 76 2.40 7.28 -10.94
N HIS A 77 1.91 6.57 -11.95
CA HIS A 77 0.65 6.87 -12.61
C HIS A 77 -0.40 5.86 -12.17
N ILE A 78 -1.50 6.36 -11.62
CA ILE A 78 -2.60 5.54 -11.11
C ILE A 78 -3.85 5.84 -11.91
N PHE A 79 -4.51 4.77 -12.35
CA PHE A 79 -5.66 4.80 -13.23
C PHE A 79 -6.89 4.21 -12.52
N SER A 80 -8.06 4.68 -12.92
CA SER A 80 -9.34 4.14 -12.44
C SER A 80 -9.84 2.94 -13.22
N ASP A 81 -9.26 2.68 -14.39
CA ASP A 81 -9.71 1.68 -15.34
C ASP A 81 -8.61 0.68 -15.70
N PRO A 82 -9.00 -0.54 -16.14
CA PRO A 82 -8.04 -1.58 -16.45
C PRO A 82 -7.23 -1.38 -17.73
N ASN A 83 -7.63 -0.42 -18.58
CA ASN A 83 -6.97 -0.11 -19.84
C ASN A 83 -6.08 1.13 -19.76
N CYS A 84 -5.87 1.66 -18.55
CA CYS A 84 -5.00 2.81 -18.26
C CYS A 84 -5.37 4.06 -19.08
N GLN A 85 -6.67 4.27 -19.33
CA GLN A 85 -7.18 5.39 -20.13
C GLN A 85 -7.56 6.61 -19.27
N TYR A 86 -7.88 6.39 -17.99
CA TYR A 86 -8.40 7.39 -17.07
C TYR A 86 -7.49 7.50 -15.85
N GLU A 87 -6.44 8.31 -15.98
CA GLU A 87 -5.52 8.65 -14.90
C GLU A 87 -6.27 9.44 -13.81
N ILE A 88 -6.13 9.00 -12.57
CA ILE A 88 -6.68 9.64 -11.38
C ILE A 88 -5.61 10.26 -10.50
N LEU A 89 -4.36 9.85 -10.67
CA LEU A 89 -3.22 10.43 -9.98
C LEU A 89 -1.95 10.25 -10.80
N ASP A 90 -1.21 11.34 -10.92
CA ASP A 90 0.20 11.38 -11.30
C ASP A 90 0.95 11.90 -10.06
N THR A 91 1.94 11.14 -9.58
CA THR A 91 2.73 11.58 -8.42
C THR A 91 3.86 12.51 -8.80
N GLY A 92 4.24 12.55 -10.08
CA GLY A 92 5.53 13.03 -10.55
C GLY A 92 6.69 12.23 -9.95
N ASN A 93 7.87 12.41 -10.53
CA ASN A 93 9.10 11.79 -10.05
C ASN A 93 9.58 12.45 -8.75
N GLN A 94 9.39 11.76 -7.62
CA GLN A 94 9.83 12.21 -6.30
C GLN A 94 11.25 11.73 -6.03
N LEU A 95 12.21 12.65 -5.85
CA LEU A 95 13.63 12.37 -5.59
C LEU A 95 14.05 12.95 -4.23
N GLY A 96 14.60 12.11 -3.36
CA GLY A 96 15.15 12.52 -2.05
C GLY A 96 14.12 13.05 -1.05
N GLU A 97 12.84 12.96 -1.37
CA GLU A 97 11.75 13.56 -0.61
C GLU A 97 10.61 12.57 -0.36
N SER A 98 9.82 12.88 0.65
CA SER A 98 8.55 12.21 0.90
C SER A 98 7.41 13.23 0.84
N VAL A 99 6.40 12.96 0.02
CA VAL A 99 5.28 13.86 -0.21
C VAL A 99 3.95 13.15 0.00
N LEU A 100 2.98 13.87 0.55
CA LEU A 100 1.57 13.45 0.59
C LEU A 100 0.82 14.15 -0.54
N ILE A 101 0.21 13.38 -1.44
CA ILE A 101 -0.52 13.89 -2.59
C ILE A 101 -2.02 13.59 -2.44
N CYS A 102 -2.85 14.59 -2.77
CA CYS A 102 -4.30 14.57 -2.60
C CYS A 102 -5.02 14.66 -3.96
N PRO A 103 -5.27 13.54 -4.68
CA PRO A 103 -5.82 13.58 -6.04
C PRO A 103 -7.20 14.27 -6.15
N GLY A 104 -8.00 14.26 -5.08
CA GLY A 104 -9.33 14.87 -5.05
C GLY A 104 -9.39 16.37 -4.71
N LEU A 105 -8.26 17.01 -4.38
CA LEU A 105 -8.22 18.43 -3.99
C LEU A 105 -7.80 19.31 -5.18
N ARG A 106 -8.47 19.16 -6.33
CA ARG A 106 -8.33 20.13 -7.43
C ARG A 106 -9.18 21.36 -7.12
N VAL A 107 -8.53 22.48 -6.83
CA VAL A 107 -9.11 23.84 -6.88
C VAL A 107 -9.54 24.20 -8.29
#